data_AF-A0A081I2P4-F1
#
_entry.id   AF-A0A081I2P4-F1
#
_cell.length_a   1.000
_cell.length_b   1.000
_cell.length_c   1.000
_cell.angle_alpha   90.00
_cell.angle_beta   90.00
_cell.angle_gamma   90.00
#
_symmetry.space_group_name_H-M   'P 1'
#
loop_
_entity.id
_entity.type
_entity.pdbx_description
1 polymer ?
#
loop_
_entity_poly.entity_id
_entity_poly.type
_entity_poly.pdbx_seq_one_letter_code
_entity_poly.pdbx_strand_id
1 'polypeptide(L)' 'MARVLDALPDRYRQILESRFLRGNSIKESAAELGISVPNAKVLQHRALRLAAQVNDGGKQ' A
#
# COMPACT_ATOMS: atom_id res chain seq x y z
N MET A 1 14.73 2.87 7.29
CA MET A 1 13.92 3.27 6.13
C MET A 1 13.04 2.07 5.79
N ALA A 2 11.72 1.98 6.00
CA ALA A 2 10.65 2.90 6.37
C ALA A 2 9.76 2.22 7.45
N ARG A 3 9.76 2.74 8.68
CA ARG A 3 9.08 2.15 9.85
C ARG A 3 7.58 1.90 9.64
N VAL A 4 6.95 2.73 8.81
CA VAL A 4 5.52 2.64 8.50
C VAL A 4 5.20 1.45 7.62
N LEU A 5 6.00 1.18 6.56
CA LEU A 5 5.75 0.06 5.65
C LEU A 5 5.96 -1.30 6.32
N ASP A 6 6.91 -1.38 7.25
CA ASP A 6 7.20 -2.61 8.00
C ASP A 6 6.01 -3.05 8.86
N ALA A 7 5.34 -2.08 9.50
CA ALA A 7 4.16 -2.29 10.34
C ALA A 7 2.85 -2.57 9.56
N LEU A 8 2.87 -2.55 8.22
CA LEU A 8 1.70 -2.87 7.41
C LEU A 8 1.61 -4.36 7.12
N PRO A 9 0.39 -4.92 7.01
CA PRO A 9 0.18 -6.24 6.45
C PRO A 9 0.79 -6.35 5.04
N ASP A 10 1.30 -7.54 4.70
CA ASP A 10 2.08 -7.79 3.48
C ASP A 10 1.41 -7.25 2.21
N ARG A 11 0.11 -7.51 2.06
CA ARG A 11 -0.65 -7.07 0.88
C ARG A 11 -0.78 -5.56 0.76
N TYR A 12 -0.78 -4.86 1.89
CA TYR A 12 -0.87 -3.39 1.93
C TYR A 12 0.50 -2.78 1.65
N ARG A 13 1.55 -3.38 2.20
CA ARG A 13 2.93 -3.02 1.89
C ARG A 13 3.19 -3.15 0.38
N GLN A 14 2.94 -4.33 -0.18
CA GLN A 14 3.21 -4.63 -1.59
C GLN A 14 2.53 -3.65 -2.57
N ILE A 15 1.26 -3.30 -2.34
CA ILE A 15 0.59 -2.33 -3.21
C ILE A 15 1.15 -0.92 -3.06
N LEU A 16 1.57 -0.52 -1.86
CA LEU A 16 2.18 0.80 -1.67
C LEU A 16 3.59 0.86 -2.25
N GLU A 17 4.39 -0.19 -2.10
CA GLU A 17 5.72 -0.27 -2.71
C GLU A 17 5.63 -0.24 -4.24
N SER A 18 4.72 -1.03 -4.82
CA SER A 18 4.47 -1.01 -6.26
C SER A 18 4.09 0.40 -6.74
N ARG A 19 3.13 1.04 -6.05
CA ARG A 19 2.57 2.31 -6.50
C ARG A 19 3.44 3.53 -6.26
N PHE A 20 4.22 3.54 -5.18
CA PHE A 20 4.93 4.75 -4.74
C PHE A 20 6.44 4.59 -4.72
N LEU A 21 6.99 3.39 -4.51
CA LEU A 21 8.43 3.15 -4.61
C LEU A 21 8.87 2.76 -6.03
N ARG A 22 8.10 1.90 -6.71
CA ARG A 22 8.36 1.50 -8.10
C ARG A 22 7.72 2.42 -9.14
N GLY A 23 6.70 3.20 -8.76
CA GLY A 23 5.99 4.10 -9.67
C GLY A 23 5.04 3.40 -10.65
N ASN A 24 4.69 2.14 -10.38
CA ASN A 24 3.77 1.38 -11.22
C ASN A 24 2.38 2.03 -11.25
N SER A 25 1.67 1.90 -12.37
CA SER A 25 0.26 2.27 -12.44
C SER A 25 -0.61 1.34 -11.59
N ILE A 26 -1.88 1.74 -11.40
CA ILE A 26 -2.86 0.88 -10.72
C ILE A 26 -3.09 -0.44 -11.46
N LYS A 27 -2.99 -0.43 -12.81
CA LYS A 27 -3.21 -1.62 -13.64
C LYS A 27 -2.06 -2.61 -13.50
N GLU A 28 -0.83 -2.11 -13.59
CA GLU A 28 0.38 -2.91 -13.40
C GLU A 28 0.43 -3.51 -12.00
N SER A 29 0.10 -2.72 -10.98
CA SER A 29 0.04 -3.23 -9.59
C SER A 29 -1.03 -4.30 -9.40
N ALA A 30 -2.19 -4.14 -10.04
CA ALA A 30 -3.25 -5.15 -10.00
C ALA A 30 -2.79 -6.47 -10.65
N ALA A 31 -2.10 -6.39 -11.79
CA ALA A 31 -1.53 -7.55 -12.47
C ALA A 31 -0.44 -8.23 -11.62
N GLU A 32 0.49 -7.45 -11.05
CA GLU A 32 1.57 -7.95 -10.19
C GLU A 32 1.02 -8.66 -8.93
N LEU A 33 -0.09 -8.16 -8.36
CA LEU A 33 -0.75 -8.72 -7.18
C LEU A 33 -1.76 -9.83 -7.50
N GLY A 34 -1.98 -10.16 -8.78
CA GLY A 34 -2.99 -11.15 -9.20
C GLY A 34 -4.42 -10.78 -8.82
N ILE A 35 -4.77 -9.49 -8.83
CA ILE A 35 -6.11 -8.99 -8.47
C ILE A 35 -6.72 -8.13 -9.57
N SER A 36 -8.03 -7.91 -9.47
CA SER A 36 -8.73 -6.97 -10.35
C SER A 36 -8.35 -5.52 -10.04
N VAL A 37 -8.38 -4.66 -11.06
CA VAL A 37 -8.10 -3.22 -10.93
C VAL A 37 -9.01 -2.53 -9.90
N PRO A 38 -10.33 -2.82 -9.82
CA PRO A 38 -11.18 -2.27 -8.76
C PRO A 38 -10.71 -2.70 -7.36
N ASN A 39 -10.32 -3.97 -7.18
CA ASN A 39 -9.79 -4.45 -5.90
C ASN A 39 -8.49 -3.74 -5.54
N ALA A 40 -7.59 -3.53 -6.51
CA ALA A 40 -6.35 -2.78 -6.29
C ALA A 40 -6.63 -1.34 -5.82
N LYS A 41 -7.64 -0.65 -6.38
CA LYS A 41 -8.04 0.70 -5.93
C LYS A 41 -8.46 0.70 -4.47
N VAL A 42 -9.32 -0.26 -4.09
CA VAL A 42 -9.78 -0.42 -2.70
C VAL A 42 -8.61 -0.74 -1.77
N LEU A 43 -7.75 -1.66 -2.20
CA LEU A 43 -6.60 -2.12 -1.42
C LEU A 43 -5.62 -0.98 -1.16
N GLN A 44 -5.27 -0.18 -2.17
CA GLN A 44 -4.43 1.00 -2.00
C GLN A 44 -5.06 2.00 -1.04
N HIS A 45 -6.35 2.31 -1.20
CA HIS A 45 -7.00 3.29 -0.34
C HIS A 45 -6.97 2.87 1.13
N ARG A 46 -7.27 1.59 1.41
CA ARG A 46 -7.18 1.02 2.75
C ARG A 46 -5.74 1.00 3.28
N ALA A 47 -4.78 0.64 2.43
CA ALA A 47 -3.36 0.63 2.78
C ALA A 47 -2.85 2.03 3.17
N LEU A 48 -3.19 3.07 2.40
CA LEU A 48 -2.84 4.46 2.71
C LEU A 48 -3.47 4.91 4.04
N ARG A 49 -4.74 4.57 4.28
CA ARG A 49 -5.42 4.92 5.54
C ARG A 49 -4.78 4.23 6.74
N LEU A 50 -4.36 2.97 6.62
CA LEU A 50 -3.64 2.28 7.69
C LEU A 50 -2.24 2.88 7.89
N ALA A 51 -1.51 3.16 6.81
CA ALA A 51 -0.20 3.80 6.87
C ALA A 51 -0.26 5.15 7.59
N ALA A 52 -1.29 5.95 7.32
CA ALA A 52 -1.51 7.22 8.01
C ALA A 52 -1.75 7.01 9.51
N GLN A 53 -2.58 6.04 9.91
CA GLN A 53 -2.84 5.72 11.33
C GLN A 53 -1.59 5.23 12.07
N VAL A 54 -0.77 4.39 11.43
CA VAL A 54 0.50 3.92 11.99
C VAL A 54 1.49 5.08 12.14
N ASN A 55 1.52 5.99 11.17
CA ASN A 55 2.38 7.17 11.22
C ASN A 55 1.94 8.18 12.30
N ASP A 56 0.63 8.37 12.49
CA ASP A 56 0.07 9.26 13.52
C ASP A 56 0.20 8.66 14.94
N GLY A 57 0.04 7.35 15.07
CA GLY A 57 0.26 6.63 16.34
C GLY A 57 1.72 6.66 16.82
N GLY A 58 2.67 7.04 15.96
CA GLY A 58 4.07 7.30 16.32
C GLY A 58 4.37 8.75 16.73
N LYS A 59 3.35 9.62 16.82
CA LYS A 59 3.48 11.03 17.23
C LYS A 59 3.08 11.31 18.70
N GLN A 60 3.01 10.30 19.57
CA GLN A 60 2.80 10.50 21.00
C GLN A 60 4.13 10.47 21.77
#